data_AF-A0A167DYB3-F1
#
_entry.id   AF-A0A167DYB3-F1
#
_cell.length_a   1.000
_cell.length_b   1.000
_cell.length_c   1.000
_cell.angle_alpha   90.00
_cell.angle_beta   90.00
_cell.angle_gamma   90.00
#
_symmetry.space_group_name_H-M   'P 1'
#
loop_
_entity.id
_entity.type
_entity.pdbx_description
1 polymer ?
#
loop_
_entity_poly.entity_id
_entity_poly.type
_entity_poly.pdbx_seq_one_letter_code
_entity_poly.pdbx_strand_id
1 'polypeptide(L)'
;MMLIVTGGAVHIGAISTAYYSPEGLIEVQTTKIPGHKEYTISESLARRAIEVLNRTVTIAAGIHYDNITKSEIEMIVEIVNKRMDEYLFNKK
;
A
#
# COMPACT_ATOMS: atom_id res chain seq x y z
N MET A 1 2.34 20.43 -5.39
CA MET A 1 3.11 20.46 -4.13
C MET A 1 2.43 19.52 -3.15
N MET A 2 3.11 18.47 -2.69
CA MET A 2 2.62 17.51 -1.70
C MET A 2 3.57 17.53 -0.50
N LEU A 3 3.04 17.81 0.70
CA LEU A 3 3.78 17.84 1.95
C LEU A 3 3.10 16.87 2.92
N ILE A 4 3.83 15.82 3.31
CA ILE A 4 3.33 14.80 4.23
C ILE A 4 4.28 14.78 5.43
N VAL A 5 3.77 15.19 6.59
CA VAL A 5 4.46 15.16 7.88
C VAL A 5 3.67 14.21 8.78
N THR A 6 4.28 13.12 9.21
CA THR A 6 3.59 12.10 10.01
C THR A 6 4.40 11.77 11.26
N GLY A 7 3.70 11.33 12.32
CA GLY A 7 4.27 10.94 13.60
C GLY A 7 3.37 9.90 14.29
N GLY A 8 3.95 9.10 15.18
CA GLY A 8 3.27 7.96 15.80
C GLY A 8 4.23 6.81 16.14
N ALA A 9 3.72 5.82 16.87
CA ALA A 9 4.49 4.75 17.51
C ALA A 9 4.92 3.61 16.57
N VAL A 10 4.37 3.54 15.35
CA VAL A 10 4.65 2.48 14.37
C VAL A 10 5.36 3.08 13.16
N HIS A 11 6.46 2.45 12.76
CA HIS A 11 7.31 2.83 11.63
C HIS A 11 6.78 2.37 10.26
N ILE A 12 7.08 3.16 9.22
CA ILE A 12 6.83 2.80 7.82
C ILE A 12 7.84 1.72 7.41
N GLY A 13 7.33 0.60 6.90
CA GLY A 13 8.14 -0.50 6.36
C GLY A 13 8.31 -0.45 4.84
N ALA A 14 7.32 0.09 4.11
CA ALA A 14 7.40 0.27 2.67
C ALA A 14 6.49 1.39 2.14
N ILE A 15 6.88 1.97 1.00
CA ILE A 15 6.08 2.95 0.25
C ILE A 15 6.07 2.54 -1.22
N SER A 16 4.90 2.51 -1.84
CA SER A 16 4.73 2.23 -3.29
C SER A 16 3.95 3.35 -3.96
N THR A 17 4.51 3.93 -5.02
CA THR A 17 3.86 4.96 -5.84
C THR A 17 3.56 4.40 -7.22
N ALA A 18 2.29 4.34 -7.57
CA ALA A 18 1.80 3.95 -8.89
C ALA A 18 1.48 5.18 -9.73
N TYR A 19 1.90 5.19 -11.00
CA TYR A 19 1.61 6.23 -11.99
C TYR A 19 1.54 5.63 -13.39
N TYR A 20 0.92 6.33 -14.33
CA TYR A 20 0.96 5.97 -15.74
C TYR A 20 2.25 6.50 -16.37
N SER A 21 2.99 5.63 -17.06
CA SER A 21 4.13 6.01 -17.90
C SER A 21 3.67 6.86 -19.09
N PRO A 22 4.60 7.51 -19.83
CA PRO A 22 4.26 8.23 -21.07
C PRO A 22 3.54 7.35 -22.10
N GLU A 23 3.77 6.04 -22.09
CA GLU A 23 3.15 5.03 -22.95
C GLU A 23 1.77 4.57 -22.43
N GLY A 24 1.30 5.11 -21.30
CA GLY A 24 0.02 4.74 -20.68
C GLY A 24 0.04 3.43 -19.89
N LEU A 25 1.23 2.88 -19.59
CA LEU A 25 1.37 1.67 -18.79
C LEU A 25 1.43 2.00 -17.30
N ILE A 26 0.94 1.11 -16.44
CA ILE A 26 1.04 1.30 -14.98
C ILE A 26 2.44 0.91 -14.50
N GLU A 27 3.20 1.90 -14.06
CA GLU A 27 4.46 1.72 -13.35
C GLU A 27 4.23 1.86 -11.84
N VAL A 28 4.95 1.05 -11.06
CA VAL A 28 4.98 1.18 -9.61
C VAL A 28 6.42 1.23 -9.12
N GLN A 29 6.75 2.32 -8.44
CA GLN A 29 8.02 2.50 -7.77
C GLN A 29 7.86 2.23 -6.28
N THR A 30 8.64 1.28 -5.76
CA THR A 30 8.56 0.85 -4.36
C THR A 30 9.88 1.10 -3.63
N THR A 31 9.81 1.81 -2.51
CA THR A 31 10.89 1.92 -1.53
C THR A 31 10.58 1.02 -0.34
N LYS A 32 11.51 0.13 0.00
CA LYS A 32 11.39 -0.79 1.14
C LYS A 32 12.47 -0.51 2.18
N ILE A 33 12.10 -0.61 3.44
CA ILE A 33 13.05 -0.55 4.55
C ILE A 33 13.62 -1.96 4.79
N PRO A 34 14.94 -2.15 4.96
CA PRO A 34 15.50 -3.47 5.24
C PRO A 34 14.86 -4.13 6.47
N GLY A 35 14.53 -5.42 6.38
CA GLY A 35 13.85 -6.17 7.45
C GLY A 35 12.32 -6.09 7.40
N HIS A 36 11.75 -5.18 6.62
CA HIS A 36 10.31 -5.02 6.42
C HIS A 36 9.80 -5.80 5.18
N LYS A 37 8.53 -6.21 5.22
CA LYS A 37 7.89 -7.05 4.19
C LYS A 37 6.64 -6.42 3.57
N GLU A 38 6.26 -5.24 4.03
CA GLU A 38 5.05 -4.52 3.65
C GLU A 38 5.04 -4.12 2.17
N TYR A 39 6.19 -4.19 1.48
CA TYR A 39 6.32 -3.84 0.07
C TYR A 39 5.41 -4.68 -0.85
N THR A 40 5.15 -5.94 -0.51
CA THR A 40 4.25 -6.81 -1.32
C THR A 40 2.81 -6.32 -1.25
N ILE A 41 2.39 -5.87 -0.07
CA ILE A 41 1.06 -5.32 0.17
C ILE A 41 0.97 -3.94 -0.50
N SER A 42 1.91 -3.02 -0.21
CA SER A 42 1.84 -1.66 -0.73
C SER A 42 1.87 -1.62 -2.26
N GLU A 43 2.65 -2.48 -2.92
CA GLU A 43 2.72 -2.53 -4.39
C GLU A 43 1.41 -3.02 -5.00
N SER A 44 0.86 -4.13 -4.48
CA SER A 44 -0.41 -4.69 -4.96
C SER A 44 -1.56 -3.69 -4.80
N LEU A 45 -1.65 -3.03 -3.65
CA LEU A 45 -2.67 -2.01 -3.40
C LEU A 45 -2.50 -0.79 -4.29
N ALA A 46 -1.27 -0.32 -4.51
CA ALA A 46 -1.01 0.83 -5.36
C ALA A 46 -1.43 0.56 -6.82
N ARG A 47 -1.13 -0.61 -7.38
CA ARG A 47 -1.56 -1.03 -8.73
C ARG A 47 -3.08 -1.02 -8.86
N ARG A 48 -3.77 -1.66 -7.91
CA ARG A 48 -5.22 -1.72 -7.92
C ARG A 48 -5.86 -0.33 -7.77
N ALA A 49 -5.29 0.51 -6.91
CA ALA A 49 -5.82 1.84 -6.66
C ALA A 49 -5.75 2.75 -7.89
N ILE A 50 -4.64 2.72 -8.64
CA ILE A 50 -4.51 3.54 -9.84
C ILE A 50 -5.49 3.11 -10.94
N GLU A 51 -5.73 1.80 -11.10
CA GLU A 51 -6.70 1.27 -12.07
C GLU A 51 -8.12 1.80 -11.79
N VAL A 52 -8.50 1.85 -10.51
CA VAL A 52 -9.85 2.28 -10.10
C VAL A 52 -9.99 3.80 -10.08
N LEU A 53 -8.98 4.51 -9.56
CA LEU A 53 -9.04 5.95 -9.34
C LEU A 53 -8.56 6.78 -10.55
N ASN A 54 -7.92 6.13 -11.53
CA ASN A 54 -7.36 6.71 -12.75
C ASN A 54 -6.48 7.96 -12.49
N ARG A 55 -5.61 7.87 -11.47
CA ARG A 55 -4.67 8.93 -11.08
C ARG A 55 -3.47 8.35 -10.33
N THR A 56 -2.37 9.10 -10.24
CA THR A 56 -1.22 8.72 -9.42
C THR A 56 -1.62 8.44 -7.97
N VAL A 57 -1.15 7.31 -7.42
CA VAL A 57 -1.43 6.89 -6.04
C VAL A 57 -0.13 6.54 -5.32
N THR A 58 0.04 7.02 -4.10
CA THR A 58 1.09 6.57 -3.18
C THR A 58 0.45 5.85 -1.99
N ILE A 59 0.93 4.64 -1.69
CA ILE A 59 0.56 3.86 -0.50
C ILE A 59 1.79 3.77 0.41
N ALA A 60 1.67 4.26 1.65
CA ALA A 60 2.67 4.07 2.71
C ALA A 60 2.16 3.03 3.71
N ALA A 61 2.94 1.98 3.96
CA ALA A 61 2.54 0.84 4.78
C ALA A 61 3.56 0.58 5.91
N GLY A 62 3.04 0.41 7.13
CA GLY A 62 3.76 -0.05 8.30
C GLY A 62 2.85 -0.92 9.13
N ILE A 63 3.19 -2.20 9.28
CA ILE A 63 2.32 -3.19 9.95
C ILE A 63 3.20 -3.97 10.92
N HIS A 64 3.10 -3.64 12.20
CA HIS A 64 3.90 -4.26 13.25
C HIS A 64 3.02 -5.12 14.17
N TYR A 65 3.38 -6.40 14.27
CA TYR A 65 2.81 -7.35 15.22
C TYR A 65 3.94 -8.22 15.77
N ASP A 66 4.00 -8.34 17.09
CA ASP A 66 4.95 -9.23 17.76
C ASP A 66 4.56 -10.69 17.54
N ASN A 67 5.56 -11.54 17.23
CA ASN A 67 5.42 -12.99 17.10
C ASN A 67 4.29 -13.46 16.17
N ILE A 68 4.01 -12.70 15.11
CA ILE A 68 2.93 -13.01 14.18
C ILE A 68 3.12 -14.35 13.47
N THR A 69 2.06 -15.15 13.42
CA THR A 69 2.03 -16.42 12.69
C THR A 69 1.71 -16.23 11.21
N LYS A 70 2.00 -17.25 10.39
CA LYS A 70 1.69 -17.21 8.95
C LYS A 70 0.19 -17.05 8.67
N SER A 71 -0.66 -17.75 9.41
CA SER A 71 -2.12 -17.63 9.30
C SER A 71 -2.63 -16.24 9.65
N GLU A 72 -2.03 -15.59 10.65
CA GLU A 72 -2.37 -14.21 11.00
C GLU A 72 -1.89 -13.23 9.93
N ILE A 73 -0.72 -13.45 9.32
CA ILE A 73 -0.27 -12.66 8.15
C ILE A 73 -1.30 -12.76 7.02
N GLU A 74 -1.75 -13.97 6.68
CA GLU A 74 -2.75 -14.19 5.63
C GLU A 74 -4.07 -13.47 5.95
N MET A 75 -4.53 -13.55 7.20
CA MET A 75 -5.72 -12.84 7.66
C MET A 75 -5.55 -11.31 7.57
N ILE A 76 -4.40 -10.76 7.96
CA ILE A 76 -4.14 -9.33 7.83
C ILE A 76 -4.16 -8.90 6.37
N VAL A 77 -3.54 -9.68 5.48
CA VAL A 77 -3.55 -9.39 4.04
C VAL A 77 -4.99 -9.38 3.51
N GLU A 78 -5.83 -10.34 3.91
CA GLU A 78 -7.24 -10.37 3.55
C GLU A 78 -8.00 -9.14 4.06
N ILE A 79 -7.82 -8.78 5.34
CA ILE A 79 -8.44 -7.60 5.95
C ILE A 79 -8.03 -6.33 5.19
N VAL A 80 -6.74 -6.17 4.90
CA VAL A 80 -6.22 -5.00 4.19
C VAL A 80 -6.82 -4.89 2.79
N ASN A 81 -6.89 -6.00 2.05
CA ASN A 81 -7.53 -6.01 0.73
C ASN A 81 -9.02 -5.68 0.81
N LYS A 82 -9.75 -6.28 1.74
CA LYS A 82 -11.18 -5.98 1.94
C LYS A 82 -11.41 -4.50 2.26
N ARG A 83 -10.59 -3.93 3.14
CA ARG A 83 -10.67 -2.50 3.50
C ARG A 83 -10.35 -1.60 2.31
N MET A 84 -9.39 -1.98 1.48
CA MET A 84 -9.10 -1.26 0.25
C MET A 84 -10.30 -1.28 -0.69
N ASP A 85 -11.00 -2.40 -0.79
CA ASP A 85 -12.15 -2.56 -1.69
C ASP A 85 -13.33 -1.74 -1.21
N GLU A 86 -13.61 -1.79 0.09
CA GLU A 86 -14.58 -0.90 0.72
C GLU A 86 -14.24 0.57 0.42
N TYR A 87 -12.97 0.97 0.53
CA TYR A 87 -12.55 2.33 0.24
C TYR A 87 -12.73 2.73 -1.23
N LEU A 88 -12.32 1.84 -2.15
CA LEU A 88 -12.32 2.11 -3.59
C LEU A 88 -13.73 2.10 -4.20
N PHE A 89 -14.63 1.25 -3.69
CA PHE A 89 -15.91 0.97 -4.34
C PHE A 89 -17.14 1.35 -3.51
N ASN A 90 -17.01 1.58 -2.20
CA ASN A 90 -18.16 1.95 -1.34
C ASN A 90 -18.18 3.42 -0.90
N LYS A 91 -17.37 4.30 -1.53
CA LYS A 91 -17.57 5.75 -1.39
C LYS A 91 -18.80 6.20 -2.21
N LYS A 92 -19.98 6.12 -1.58
CA LYS A 92 -21.08 7.06 -1.83
C LYS A 92 -20.96 8.24 -0.87
#